data_AF-A0A919XI11-F1
#
_entry.id   AF-A0A919XI11-F1
#
_cell.length_a   1.000
_cell.length_b   1.000
_cell.length_c   1.000
_cell.angle_alpha   90.00
_cell.angle_beta   90.00
_cell.angle_gamma   90.00
#
_symmetry.space_group_name_H-M   'P 1'
#
loop_
_entity.id
_entity.type
_entity.pdbx_description
1 polymer ?
#
loop_
_entity_poly.entity_id
_entity_poly.type
_entity_poly.pdbx_seq_one_letter_code
_entity_poly.pdbx_strand_id
1 'polypeptide(L)' 'MKRGIISVFISLVMIALATYRLWSLDQPKVGPVGDGEIPQFAYTSMYVALAAGIVCLVLGVVRIIIEFKNKGEGREN' A
#
# COMPACT_ATOMS: atom_id res chain seq x y z
N MET A 1 6.07 2.71 -19.23
CA MET A 1 5.56 3.77 -18.33
C MET A 1 4.18 3.46 -17.78
N LYS A 2 3.15 3.21 -18.62
CA LYS A 2 1.77 2.94 -18.15
C LYS A 2 1.68 1.80 -17.12
N ARG A 3 2.43 0.71 -17.30
CA ARG A 3 2.45 -0.44 -16.38
C ARG A 3 3.06 -0.11 -15.01
N GLY A 4 4.14 0.67 -14.95
CA GLY A 4 4.74 1.14 -13.71
C GLY A 4 3.81 2.08 -12.94
N ILE A 5 3.17 3.01 -13.65
CA ILE A 5 2.20 3.95 -13.06
C ILE A 5 0.98 3.20 -12.48
N ILE A 6 0.45 2.20 -13.20
CA ILE A 6 -0.65 1.37 -12.71
C ILE A 6 -0.25 0.60 -11.44
N SER A 7 0.97 0.04 -11.40
CA SER A 7 1.49 -0.64 -10.20
C SER A 7 1.55 0.30 -9.00
N VAL A 8 2.06 1.52 -9.19
CA VAL A 8 2.10 2.55 -8.15
C VAL A 8 0.69 2.90 -7.68
N PHE A 9 -0.25 3.14 -8.60
CA PHE A 9 -1.62 3.47 -8.25
C PHE A 9 -2.30 2.37 -7.42
N ILE A 10 -2.18 1.11 -7.84
CA ILE A 10 -2.74 -0.03 -7.11
C ILE A 10 -2.12 -0.14 -5.71
N SER A 11 -0.80 0.04 -5.59
CA SER A 11 -0.11 -0.02 -4.30
C SER A 11 -0.58 1.07 -3.33
N LEU A 12 -0.81 2.30 -3.83
CA LEU A 12 -1.34 3.40 -3.03
C LEU A 12 -2.76 3.12 -2.54
N VAL A 13 -3.61 2.57 -3.41
CA VAL A 13 -4.98 2.17 -3.03
C VAL A 13 -4.95 1.09 -1.94
N MET A 14 -4.09 0.08 -2.08
CA MET A 14 -3.94 -0.95 -1.05
C MET A 14 -3.48 -0.38 0.30
N ILE A 15 -2.46 0.49 0.30
CA ILE A 15 -1.96 1.14 1.51
C ILE A 15 -3.06 2.00 2.16
N ALA A 16 -3.79 2.77 1.36
CA ALA A 16 -4.88 3.62 1.85
C ALA A 16 -5.99 2.79 2.51
N LEU A 17 -6.42 1.68 1.87
CA LEU A 17 -7.44 0.79 2.42
C LEU A 17 -6.96 0.10 3.70
N ALA A 18 -5.72 -0.37 3.75
CA ALA A 18 -5.16 -1.00 4.94
C ALA A 18 -5.03 -0.01 6.10
N THR A 19 -4.59 1.22 5.82
CA THR A 19 -4.51 2.30 6.81
C THR A 19 -5.88 2.71 7.33
N TYR A 20 -6.87 2.85 6.43
CA TYR A 20 -8.25 3.15 6.82
C TYR A 20 -8.84 2.05 7.70
N ARG A 21 -8.56 0.77 7.38
CA ARG A 21 -9.00 -0.36 8.20
C ARG A 21 -8.36 -0.35 9.58
N LEU A 22 -7.06 -0.05 9.67
CA LEU A 22 -6.36 0.06 10.94
C LEU A 22 -6.97 1.17 11.80
N TRP A 23 -7.13 2.36 11.21
CA TRP A 23 -7.78 3.50 11.88
C TRP A 23 -9.21 3.19 12.32
N SER A 24 -10.02 2.55 11.47
CA SER A 24 -11.39 2.15 11.78
C SER A 24 -11.46 1.11 12.89
N LEU A 25 -10.41 0.30 13.07
CA LEU A 25 -10.34 -0.69 14.14
C LEU A 25 -10.05 -0.02 15.48
N ASP A 26 -9.19 1.00 15.47
CA ASP A 26 -8.78 1.78 16.66
C ASP A 26 -9.81 2.83 17.10
N GLN A 27 -10.91 3.00 16.37
CA GLN A 27 -11.94 3.95 16.76
C GLN A 27 -12.67 3.48 18.03
N PRO A 28 -12.87 4.38 19.02
CA PRO A 28 -13.65 4.05 20.20
C PRO A 28 -15.10 3.76 19.80
N LYS A 29 -15.59 2.58 20.16
CA LYS A 29 -16.94 2.13 19.83
C LYS A 29 -17.91 2.67 20.87
N VAL A 30 -18.60 3.75 20.49
CA VAL A 30 -19.72 4.30 21.27
C VAL A 30 -20.98 3.45 21.03
N GLY A 31 -21.21 2.46 21.89
CA GLY A 31 -22.39 1.58 21.82
C GLY A 31 -22.55 0.73 23.09
N PRO A 32 -23.69 0.03 23.27
CA PRO A 32 -24.00 -0.71 24.50
C PRO A 32 -23.02 -1.86 24.82
N VAL A 33 -22.16 -2.23 23.87
CA VAL A 33 -21.12 -3.28 23.99
C VAL A 33 -19.71 -2.75 24.26
N GLY A 34 -19.49 -1.43 24.28
CA GLY A 34 -18.20 -0.79 24.59
C GLY A 34 -17.01 -1.21 23.70
N ASP A 35 -15.82 -0.76 24.08
CA ASP A 35 -14.54 -1.20 23.52
C ASP A 35 -14.15 -2.55 24.15
N GLY A 36 -14.78 -3.63 23.69
CA GLY A 36 -14.26 -4.97 23.97
C GLY A 36 -12.83 -5.12 23.45
N GLU A 37 -12.02 -5.99 24.07
CA GLU A 37 -10.64 -6.23 23.64
C GLU A 37 -10.60 -6.66 22.17
N ILE A 38 -9.89 -5.88 21.35
CA ILE A 38 -9.68 -6.21 19.95
C ILE A 38 -8.56 -7.25 19.86
N PRO A 39 -8.84 -8.45 19.34
CA PRO A 39 -7.84 -9.51 19.34
C PRO A 39 -6.69 -9.15 18.39
N GLN A 40 -5.45 -9.43 18.81
CA GLN A 40 -4.25 -9.07 18.05
C GLN A 40 -4.24 -9.60 16.61
N PHE A 41 -4.86 -10.76 16.36
CA PHE A 41 -4.94 -11.33 15.01
C PHE A 41 -5.70 -10.43 14.02
N ALA A 42 -6.59 -9.55 14.50
CA ALA A 42 -7.31 -8.60 13.65
C ALA A 42 -6.37 -7.60 12.97
N TYR A 43 -5.27 -7.22 13.63
CA TYR A 43 -4.26 -6.30 13.10
C TYR A 43 -3.29 -6.99 12.13
N THR A 44 -3.04 -8.30 12.30
CA THR A 44 -2.06 -9.05 11.50
C THR A 44 -2.32 -8.91 10.00
N SER A 45 -3.57 -9.09 9.57
CA SER A 45 -3.94 -8.98 8.15
C SER A 45 -3.69 -7.58 7.58
N MET A 46 -3.88 -6.54 8.40
CA MET A 46 -3.67 -5.14 8.01
C MET A 46 -2.18 -4.81 7.88
N TYR A 47 -1.35 -5.28 8.82
CA TYR A 47 0.11 -5.12 8.73
C TYR A 47 0.71 -5.86 7.54
N VAL A 48 0.21 -7.06 7.23
CA VAL A 48 0.62 -7.80 6.03
C VAL A 48 0.24 -7.05 4.76
N ALA A 49 -0.99 -6.50 4.70
CA ALA A 49 -1.44 -5.71 3.56
C ALA A 49 -0.62 -4.41 3.39
N LEU A 50 -0.26 -3.73 4.49
CA LEU A 50 0.63 -2.56 4.46
C LEU A 50 2.02 -2.91 3.94
N ALA A 51 2.63 -3.98 4.46
CA ALA A 51 3.95 -4.43 4.03
C ALA A 51 3.95 -4.79 2.53
N ALA A 52 2.96 -5.55 2.08
CA ALA A 52 2.80 -5.91 0.67
C ALA A 52 2.59 -4.68 -0.23
N GLY A 53 1.76 -3.72 0.22
CA GLY A 53 1.53 -2.46 -0.48
C GLY A 53 2.82 -1.65 -0.65
N ILE A 54 3.61 -1.52 0.42
CA ILE A 54 4.90 -0.79 0.40
C ILE A 54 5.89 -1.47 -0.56
N VAL A 55 6.02 -2.80 -0.50
CA VAL A 55 6.91 -3.55 -1.41
C VAL A 55 6.50 -3.34 -2.87
N CYS A 56 5.22 -3.45 -3.19
CA CYS A 56 4.71 -3.19 -4.53
C CYS A 56 4.93 -1.75 -4.99
N LEU A 57 4.83 -0.77 -4.08
CA LEU A 57 5.11 0.64 -4.37
C LEU A 57 6.58 0.83 -4.76
N VAL A 58 7.51 0.29 -3.96
CA VAL A 58 8.95 0.37 -4.22
C VAL A 58 9.29 -0.27 -5.57
N LEU A 59 8.78 -1.47 -5.85
CA LEU A 59 8.99 -2.14 -7.14
C LEU A 59 8.43 -1.35 -8.32
N GLY A 60 7.24 -0.76 -8.15
CA GLY A 60 6.62 0.12 -9.15
C GLY A 60 7.49 1.34 -9.46
N VAL A 61 8.02 2.00 -8.43
CA VAL A 61 8.92 3.16 -8.56
C VAL A 61 10.24 2.78 -9.22
N VAL A 62 10.90 1.71 -8.76
CA VAL A 62 12.16 1.21 -9.34
C VAL A 62 11.98 0.90 -10.82
N ARG A 63 10.88 0.24 -11.19
CA ARG A 63 10.56 -0.04 -12.59
C ARG A 63 10.41 1.22 -13.42
N ILE A 64 9.73 2.25 -12.90
CA ILE A 64 9.60 3.54 -13.58
C ILE A 64 10.99 4.16 -13.79
N ILE A 65 11.84 4.18 -12.77
CA ILE A 65 13.21 4.73 -12.87
C ILE A 65 14.02 4.01 -13.95
N ILE A 66 14.00 2.68 -13.97
CA ILE A 66 14.71 1.88 -14.99
C ILE A 66 14.17 2.19 -16.40
N GLU A 67 12.85 2.26 -16.57
CA GLU A 67 12.24 2.59 -17.86
C GLU A 67 12.61 4.01 -18.33
N PHE A 68 12.76 4.97 -17.41
CA PHE A 68 13.22 6.32 -17.73
C PHE A 68 14.69 6.33 -18.16
N LYS A 69 15.56 5.61 -17.44
CA LYS A 69 16.98 5.50 -17.76
C LYS A 69 17.21 4.88 -19.14
N ASN A 70 16.56 3.74 -19.42
CA ASN A 70 16.70 3.04 -20.71
C ASN A 70 16.19 3.87 -21.90
N LYS A 71 15.22 4.77 -21.69
CA LYS A 71 14.74 5.70 -22.72
C LYS A 71 15.73 6.83 -23.04
N GLY A 72 16.60 7.17 -22.09
CA GLY A 72 17.67 8.15 -22.28
C GLY A 72 18.81 7.56 -23.13
N GLU A 73 19.26 6.36 -22.78
CA GLU A 73 20.35 5.67 -23.50
C GLU A 73 19.97 5.30 -24.94
N GLY A 74 18.70 4.97 -25.21
CA GLY A 74 18.20 4.67 -26.56
C GLY A 74 18.00 5.88 -27.49
N ARG A 75 18.30 7.11 -27.03
CA ARG A 75 18.25 8.33 -27.86
C ARG A 75 19.63 8.80 -28.32
N GLU A 76 20.69 8.21 -27.82
CA GLU A 76 22.08 8.56 -28.17
C GLU A 76 22.69 7.62 -29.24
N ASN A 77 21.93 6.62 -29.71
CA ASN A 77 22.25 5.77 -30.86
C ASN A 77 21.29 6.05 -32.02
#